data_AF-A0AAV6TK94-F1
#
_entry.id   AF-A0AAV6TK94-F1
#
_cell.length_a   1.000
_cell.length_b   1.000
_cell.length_c   1.000
_cell.angle_alpha   90.00
_cell.angle_beta   90.00
_cell.angle_gamma   90.00
#
_symmetry.space_group_name_H-M   'P 1'
#
loop_
_entity.id
_entity.type
_entity.pdbx_description
1 polymer ?
#
loop_
_entity_poly.entity_id
_entity_poly.type
_entity_poly.pdbx_seq_one_letter_code
_entity_poly.pdbx_strand_id
1 'polypeptide(L)'
;MIKVSDFLAHSKTEEIVEFLVSYIVNDNIGSIASAHLAQADNSDIFSDTCLRIARKHSIAVDFAKTGHSVSLDFSEQPQKYPDFMEKFFKKKYNSKKSLGKMYRVSKDFEMDNEASTFKYRDVQVDPNLVVDGWEKYVESAILSKTEYNNRLRTVIQTYGISHEAEAIGGAFIKLHPRFRERRDRAEIVLLVHSWLKELVENTRRNFFEDPTFSNDVAELNRDIARKASAWYVVTYREQNPEFLSFPWVVSEFLANIRILKSVKFPQSPRIRVPLVLKFEDTVIQIAETGMLPKLSSDALYALNNLSFNCDRTVIERALSILTIWGNDERIITTVHAEGKYLYYKTYIKLILHVAELEGYVSTGRNIASRNDCFTSAGLCISFFKYCMKLRFLNKPEVREILPFHVINDRVLSKSAIVTFHSIAVTGLFPALCCKENMQKPPEVYEMKSVYIDTSVFGGSPVEQSKLRDAESILTEYSEVEEICMRENRQKKKVIVTASGNHFALQKIKHILGKNPEHLNGIFERRIAI
;
A
#
# COMPACT_ATOMS: atom_id res chain seq x y z
N MET A 1 35.78 37.20 1.18
CA MET A 1 35.00 36.82 -0.02
C MET A 1 35.76 37.37 -1.21
N ILE A 2 36.52 36.52 -1.92
CA ILE A 2 37.31 36.97 -3.07
C ILE A 2 36.30 37.36 -4.16
N LYS A 3 36.33 38.62 -4.61
CA LYS A 3 35.46 39.05 -5.72
C LYS A 3 35.94 38.34 -6.98
N VAL A 4 35.03 37.67 -7.67
CA VAL A 4 35.33 36.92 -8.91
C VAL A 4 35.98 37.82 -9.96
N SER A 5 35.63 39.10 -9.99
CA SER A 5 36.26 40.13 -10.82
C SER A 5 37.76 40.31 -10.54
N ASP A 6 38.16 40.25 -9.28
CA ASP A 6 39.55 40.48 -8.85
C ASP A 6 40.41 39.24 -9.11
N PHE A 7 39.80 38.04 -9.05
CA PHE A 7 40.44 36.77 -9.45
C PHE A 7 40.70 36.71 -10.97
N LEU A 8 39.69 37.05 -11.77
CA LEU A 8 39.81 37.07 -13.23
C LEU A 8 40.77 38.13 -13.77
N ALA A 9 41.00 39.21 -13.01
CA ALA A 9 41.99 40.23 -13.35
C ALA A 9 43.45 39.77 -13.17
N HIS A 10 43.69 38.74 -12.35
CA HIS A 10 45.03 38.23 -12.03
C HIS A 10 45.30 36.82 -12.59
N SER A 11 44.26 36.05 -12.92
CA SER A 11 44.41 34.75 -13.58
C SER A 11 44.56 34.91 -15.09
N LYS A 12 45.62 34.34 -15.64
CA LYS A 12 45.78 34.24 -17.09
C LYS A 12 44.78 33.23 -17.65
N THR A 13 44.17 33.51 -18.79
CA THR A 13 43.20 32.60 -19.44
C THR A 13 43.78 31.19 -19.61
N GLU A 14 45.09 31.08 -19.85
CA GLU A 14 45.80 29.81 -19.96
C GLU A 14 45.75 28.99 -18.66
N GLU A 15 45.92 29.61 -17.48
CA GLU A 15 45.91 28.91 -16.18
C GLU A 15 44.53 28.31 -15.87
N ILE A 16 43.46 29.02 -16.25
CA ILE A 16 42.08 28.55 -16.10
C ILE A 16 41.82 27.36 -17.03
N VAL A 17 42.28 27.44 -18.28
CA VAL A 17 42.15 26.36 -19.26
C VAL A 17 42.95 25.13 -18.82
N GLU A 18 44.19 25.31 -18.36
CA GLU A 18 45.04 24.23 -17.84
C GLU A 18 44.41 23.56 -16.61
N PHE A 19 43.88 24.35 -15.67
CA PHE A 19 43.18 23.81 -14.52
C PHE A 19 41.92 23.05 -14.93
N LEU A 20 41.12 23.57 -15.87
CA LEU A 20 39.92 22.88 -16.35
C LEU A 20 40.25 21.55 -17.03
N VAL A 21 41.30 21.52 -17.86
CA VAL A 21 41.79 20.29 -18.49
C VAL A 21 42.28 19.31 -17.42
N SER A 22 43.09 19.77 -16.46
CA SER A 22 43.53 18.96 -15.32
C SER A 22 42.34 18.42 -14.51
N TYR A 23 41.31 19.24 -14.32
CA TYR A 23 40.13 18.86 -13.57
C TYR A 23 39.37 17.71 -14.26
N ILE A 24 39.09 17.87 -15.55
CA ILE A 24 38.40 16.87 -16.36
C ILE A 24 39.17 15.54 -16.40
N VAL A 25 40.50 15.60 -16.49
CA VAL A 25 41.35 14.40 -16.56
C VAL A 25 41.45 13.67 -15.23
N ASN A 26 41.48 14.42 -14.11
CA ASN A 26 41.80 13.87 -12.80
C ASN A 26 40.58 13.68 -11.88
N ASP A 27 39.36 14.00 -12.32
CA ASP A 27 38.15 13.72 -11.54
C ASP A 27 37.90 12.22 -11.40
N ASN A 28 38.36 11.67 -10.28
CA ASN A 28 38.31 10.25 -9.99
C ASN A 28 37.63 9.92 -8.65
N ILE A 29 36.96 10.91 -8.04
CA ILE A 29 36.26 10.76 -6.75
C ILE A 29 35.31 9.55 -6.80
N GLY A 30 34.52 9.45 -7.88
CA GLY A 30 33.58 8.34 -8.06
C GLY A 30 34.26 6.97 -8.19
N SER A 31 35.43 6.91 -8.82
CA SER A 31 36.21 5.68 -8.97
C SER A 31 36.78 5.22 -7.62
N ILE A 32 37.36 6.15 -6.85
CA ILE A 32 37.89 5.89 -5.51
C ILE A 32 36.77 5.45 -4.55
N ALA A 33 35.63 6.14 -4.56
CA ALA A 33 34.46 5.77 -3.75
C ALA A 33 33.94 4.36 -4.09
N SER A 34 33.83 4.05 -5.39
CA SER A 34 33.42 2.72 -5.86
C SER A 34 34.41 1.64 -5.45
N ALA A 35 35.72 1.91 -5.49
CA ALA A 35 36.74 0.95 -5.04
C ALA A 35 36.66 0.72 -3.54
N HIS A 36 36.50 1.77 -2.74
CA HIS A 36 36.32 1.69 -1.29
C HIS A 36 35.12 0.79 -0.94
N LEU A 37 33.97 1.01 -1.58
CA LEU A 37 32.76 0.22 -1.36
C LEU A 37 32.97 -1.27 -1.63
N ALA A 38 33.63 -1.61 -2.74
CA ALA A 38 33.89 -2.99 -3.12
C ALA A 38 34.91 -3.68 -2.20
N GLN A 39 35.99 -2.97 -1.82
CA GLN A 39 37.02 -3.50 -0.92
C GLN A 39 36.48 -3.68 0.50
N ALA A 40 35.69 -2.73 0.99
CA ALA A 40 35.07 -2.80 2.30
C ALA A 40 34.08 -3.95 2.40
N ASP A 41 33.36 -4.27 1.32
CA ASP A 41 32.49 -5.45 1.29
C ASP A 41 33.29 -6.76 1.25
N ASN A 42 34.34 -6.82 0.43
CA ASN A 42 35.16 -8.03 0.24
C ASN A 42 35.98 -8.39 1.49
N SER A 43 36.47 -7.38 2.19
CA SER A 43 37.33 -7.53 3.38
C SER A 43 36.63 -6.93 4.60
N ASP A 44 37.21 -5.89 5.19
CA ASP A 44 36.64 -5.12 6.29
C ASP A 44 36.88 -3.62 6.07
N ILE A 45 35.99 -2.77 6.58
CA ILE A 45 36.10 -1.32 6.46
C ILE A 45 37.36 -0.77 7.16
N PHE A 46 37.87 -1.48 8.18
CA PHE A 46 39.08 -1.13 8.91
C PHE A 46 40.34 -1.81 8.37
N SER A 47 40.26 -2.49 7.22
CA SER A 47 41.45 -3.05 6.56
C SER A 47 42.40 -1.94 6.11
N ASP A 48 43.72 -2.22 6.09
CA ASP A 48 44.73 -1.25 5.65
C ASP A 48 44.47 -0.73 4.23
N THR A 49 43.96 -1.58 3.34
CA THR A 49 43.56 -1.19 1.98
C THR A 49 42.39 -0.21 2.01
N CYS A 50 41.33 -0.47 2.78
CA CYS A 50 40.21 0.48 2.91
C CYS A 50 40.65 1.80 3.55
N LEU A 51 41.50 1.77 4.57
CA LEU A 51 42.01 2.97 5.22
C LEU A 51 42.87 3.82 4.27
N ARG A 52 43.70 3.21 3.41
CA ARG A 52 44.46 3.92 2.37
C ARG A 52 43.53 4.55 1.33
N ILE A 53 42.54 3.80 0.85
CA ILE A 53 41.54 4.32 -0.10
C ILE A 53 40.74 5.48 0.52
N ALA A 54 40.39 5.39 1.80
CA ALA A 54 39.66 6.45 2.51
C ALA A 54 40.49 7.75 2.60
N ARG A 55 41.80 7.66 2.86
CA ARG A 55 42.71 8.82 2.81
C ARG A 55 42.76 9.44 1.41
N LYS A 56 42.89 8.62 0.37
CA LYS A 56 42.86 9.08 -1.03
C LYS A 56 41.52 9.72 -1.39
N HIS A 57 40.41 9.19 -0.90
CA HIS A 57 39.08 9.76 -1.09
C HIS A 57 38.96 11.16 -0.47
N SER A 58 39.55 11.38 0.71
CA SER A 58 39.59 12.72 1.33
C SER A 58 40.33 13.73 0.47
N ILE A 59 41.46 13.34 -0.13
CA ILE A 59 42.25 14.22 -1.01
C ILE A 59 41.47 14.51 -2.30
N ALA A 60 40.86 13.49 -2.90
CA ALA A 60 40.10 13.63 -4.14
C ALA A 60 38.90 14.59 -4.00
N VAL A 61 38.20 14.59 -2.86
CA VAL A 61 37.10 15.53 -2.58
C VAL A 61 37.58 16.99 -2.56
N ASP A 62 38.80 17.23 -2.08
CA ASP A 62 39.40 18.57 -2.03
C ASP A 62 40.21 18.93 -3.27
N PHE A 63 40.25 18.08 -4.31
CA PHE A 63 40.97 18.33 -5.56
C PHE A 63 40.54 19.63 -6.23
N ALA A 64 39.23 19.92 -6.30
CA ALA A 64 38.70 21.15 -6.88
C ALA A 64 39.23 22.44 -6.21
N LYS A 65 39.67 22.34 -4.95
CA LYS A 65 40.19 23.46 -4.15
C LYS A 65 41.71 23.50 -4.13
N THR A 66 42.35 22.33 -4.13
CA THR A 66 43.78 22.18 -3.86
C THR A 66 44.60 21.92 -5.12
N GLY A 67 43.98 21.47 -6.22
CA GLY A 67 44.67 21.03 -7.44
C GLY A 67 45.46 19.72 -7.29
N HIS A 68 45.45 19.08 -6.11
CA HIS A 68 46.21 17.86 -5.85
C HIS A 68 45.38 16.61 -6.19
N SER A 69 45.78 15.87 -7.21
CA SER A 69 45.13 14.60 -7.60
C SER A 69 45.85 13.38 -7.02
N VAL A 70 45.09 12.31 -6.80
CA VAL A 70 45.59 11.01 -6.30
C VAL A 70 44.92 9.88 -7.04
N SER A 71 45.60 8.77 -7.28
CA SER A 71 45.04 7.61 -7.99
C SER A 71 45.11 6.33 -7.14
N LEU A 72 44.28 5.35 -7.49
CA LEU A 72 44.26 4.04 -6.83
C LEU A 72 45.44 3.19 -7.28
N ASP A 73 46.12 2.58 -6.32
CA ASP A 73 47.19 1.61 -6.59
C ASP A 73 46.58 0.30 -7.09
N PHE A 74 47.37 -0.52 -7.78
CA PHE A 74 46.89 -1.82 -8.31
C PHE A 74 46.28 -2.72 -7.22
N SER A 75 46.86 -2.72 -6.02
CA SER A 75 46.36 -3.49 -4.87
C SER A 75 45.02 -2.97 -4.30
N GLU A 76 44.70 -1.70 -4.54
CA GLU A 76 43.49 -1.05 -4.07
C GLU A 76 42.33 -1.24 -5.05
N GLN A 77 42.63 -1.53 -6.32
CA GLN A 77 41.65 -1.77 -7.37
C GLN A 77 40.95 -3.14 -7.19
N PRO A 78 39.61 -3.17 -7.01
CA PRO A 78 38.87 -4.41 -6.86
C PRO A 78 38.91 -5.27 -8.14
N GLN A 79 39.33 -6.52 -8.01
CA GLN A 79 39.33 -7.50 -9.12
C GLN A 79 37.96 -8.18 -9.31
N LYS A 80 37.16 -8.22 -8.25
CA LYS A 80 35.77 -8.69 -8.25
C LYS A 80 34.91 -7.68 -7.49
N TYR A 81 33.66 -7.53 -7.91
CA TYR A 81 32.71 -6.59 -7.31
C TYR A 81 31.56 -7.34 -6.63
N PRO A 82 31.03 -6.82 -5.52
CA PRO A 82 29.83 -7.39 -4.93
C PRO A 82 28.63 -7.25 -5.87
N ASP A 83 27.71 -8.20 -5.79
CA ASP A 83 26.53 -8.31 -6.63
C ASP A 83 25.66 -7.05 -6.62
N PHE A 84 25.52 -6.40 -5.47
CA PHE A 84 24.73 -5.17 -5.31
C PHE A 84 25.27 -3.94 -6.05
N MET A 85 26.50 -3.97 -6.57
CA MET A 85 27.08 -2.85 -7.34
C MET A 85 26.77 -2.91 -8.84
N GLU A 86 26.11 -3.97 -9.32
CA GLU A 86 25.57 -4.09 -10.69
C GLU A 86 26.57 -3.85 -11.84
N LYS A 87 27.86 -4.14 -11.64
CA LYS A 87 28.90 -3.97 -12.67
C LYS A 87 28.81 -5.08 -13.73
N PHE A 88 27.96 -4.91 -14.76
CA PHE A 88 27.66 -5.93 -15.78
C PHE A 88 28.89 -6.57 -16.45
N PHE A 89 29.91 -5.79 -16.78
CA PHE A 89 31.12 -6.25 -17.49
C PHE A 89 32.28 -6.66 -16.58
N LYS A 90 32.06 -6.79 -15.28
CA LYS A 90 33.12 -7.14 -14.29
C LYS A 90 32.77 -8.45 -13.59
N LYS A 91 33.80 -9.15 -13.08
CA LYS A 91 33.61 -10.36 -12.27
C LYS A 91 32.85 -10.00 -10.99
N LYS A 92 31.82 -10.78 -10.65
CA LYS A 92 30.95 -10.54 -9.50
C LYS A 92 31.09 -11.63 -8.43
N TYR A 93 30.77 -11.30 -7.19
CA TYR A 93 30.57 -12.28 -6.11
C TYR A 93 29.30 -11.93 -5.32
N ASN A 94 28.70 -12.94 -4.70
CA ASN A 94 27.54 -12.77 -3.83
C ASN A 94 27.98 -12.23 -2.46
N SER A 95 27.68 -10.96 -2.17
CA SER A 95 28.06 -10.33 -0.90
C SER A 95 27.30 -10.99 0.27
N LYS A 96 28.02 -11.38 1.32
CA LYS A 96 27.42 -11.96 2.54
C LYS A 96 26.97 -10.90 3.55
N LYS A 97 27.29 -9.62 3.33
CA LYS A 97 27.01 -8.51 4.24
C LYS A 97 25.59 -7.96 4.07
N SER A 98 25.21 -7.01 4.93
CA SER A 98 23.87 -6.43 4.97
C SER A 98 23.44 -5.81 3.64
N LEU A 99 24.32 -5.05 2.97
CA LEU A 99 24.03 -4.42 1.68
C LEU A 99 23.67 -5.43 0.59
N GLY A 100 24.45 -6.51 0.45
CA GLY A 100 24.11 -7.59 -0.47
C GLY A 100 22.76 -8.22 -0.15
N LYS A 101 22.49 -8.52 1.13
CA LYS A 101 21.22 -9.14 1.54
C LYS A 101 20.02 -8.25 1.21
N MET A 102 20.13 -6.96 1.50
CA MET A 102 19.09 -5.98 1.19
C MET A 102 18.89 -5.81 -0.31
N TYR A 103 19.99 -5.75 -1.09
CA TYR A 103 19.91 -5.65 -2.55
C TYR A 103 19.15 -6.81 -3.17
N ARG A 104 19.43 -8.05 -2.76
CA ARG A 104 18.72 -9.23 -3.28
C ARG A 104 17.24 -9.22 -2.91
N VAL A 105 16.90 -8.86 -1.66
CA VAL A 105 15.49 -8.70 -1.26
C VAL A 105 14.78 -7.61 -2.07
N SER A 106 15.46 -6.48 -2.32
CA SER A 106 14.93 -5.40 -3.16
C SER A 106 14.73 -5.86 -4.60
N LYS A 107 15.70 -6.59 -5.15
CA LYS A 107 15.67 -7.10 -6.52
C LYS A 107 14.61 -8.18 -6.72
N ASP A 108 14.41 -9.05 -5.74
CA ASP A 108 13.31 -10.02 -5.75
C ASP A 108 11.96 -9.30 -5.78
N PHE A 109 11.80 -8.23 -4.98
CA PHE A 109 10.59 -7.39 -5.00
C PHE A 109 10.42 -6.61 -6.31
N GLU A 110 11.50 -6.11 -6.90
CA GLU A 110 11.48 -5.47 -8.23
C GLU A 110 11.11 -6.47 -9.32
N MET A 111 11.67 -7.68 -9.33
CA MET A 111 11.36 -8.72 -10.31
C MET A 111 9.90 -9.22 -10.19
N ASP A 112 9.41 -9.38 -8.97
CA ASP A 112 8.00 -9.70 -8.69
C ASP A 112 7.06 -8.59 -9.22
N ASN A 113 7.52 -7.33 -9.26
CA ASN A 113 6.78 -6.18 -9.82
C ASN A 113 7.08 -5.88 -11.30
N GLU A 114 8.21 -6.31 -11.88
CA GLU A 114 8.51 -6.14 -13.31
C GLU A 114 7.61 -7.03 -14.17
N ALA A 115 7.17 -8.16 -13.63
CA ALA A 115 6.10 -8.98 -14.21
C ALA A 115 4.77 -8.22 -14.32
N SER A 116 4.55 -7.21 -13.46
CA SER A 116 3.51 -6.18 -13.65
C SER A 116 4.05 -5.00 -14.45
N THR A 117 4.45 -5.26 -15.70
CA THR A 117 4.44 -4.19 -16.69
C THR A 117 3.00 -3.69 -16.76
N PHE A 118 2.67 -2.58 -16.08
CA PHE A 118 1.32 -2.02 -16.04
C PHE A 118 0.87 -1.74 -17.47
N LYS A 119 0.18 -2.72 -18.05
CA LYS A 119 -0.56 -2.58 -19.30
C LYS A 119 -2.00 -2.67 -18.89
N TYR A 120 -2.73 -1.59 -19.09
CA TYR A 120 -4.17 -1.58 -18.91
C TYR A 120 -4.77 -2.57 -19.91
N ARG A 121 -5.32 -3.68 -19.40
CA ARG A 121 -6.03 -4.70 -20.17
C ARG A 121 -7.41 -4.87 -19.59
N ASP A 122 -8.38 -5.12 -20.46
CA ASP A 122 -9.75 -5.47 -20.10
C ASP A 122 -10.44 -4.45 -19.17
N VAL A 123 -10.07 -3.17 -19.31
CA VAL A 123 -10.66 -2.07 -18.53
C VAL A 123 -12.16 -1.98 -18.85
N GLN A 124 -13.00 -2.11 -17.82
CA GLN A 124 -14.45 -2.02 -17.95
C GLN A 124 -14.94 -0.61 -17.64
N VAL A 125 -15.89 -0.13 -18.44
CA VAL A 125 -16.59 1.14 -18.20
C VAL A 125 -17.56 0.97 -17.03
N ASP A 126 -17.52 1.87 -16.05
CA ASP A 126 -18.53 1.93 -14.99
C ASP A 126 -19.83 2.55 -15.54
N PRO A 127 -20.95 1.80 -15.62
CA PRO A 127 -22.23 2.32 -16.13
C PRO A 127 -22.77 3.49 -15.30
N ASN A 128 -22.35 3.61 -14.04
CA ASN A 128 -22.76 4.70 -13.16
C ASN A 128 -22.14 6.04 -13.54
N LEU A 129 -21.09 6.05 -14.37
CA LEU A 129 -20.45 7.28 -14.85
C LEU A 129 -20.94 7.71 -16.24
N VAL A 130 -21.80 6.91 -16.89
CA VAL A 130 -22.35 7.19 -18.23
C VAL A 130 -23.64 8.00 -18.14
N VAL A 131 -23.69 9.23 -18.67
CA VAL A 131 -24.87 10.11 -18.62
C VAL A 131 -25.52 10.21 -20.00
N ASP A 132 -26.85 10.08 -20.08
CA ASP A 132 -27.59 10.18 -21.35
C ASP A 132 -27.31 11.51 -22.08
N GLY A 133 -26.99 11.43 -23.38
CA GLY A 133 -26.63 12.58 -24.20
C GLY A 133 -25.15 12.95 -24.16
N TRP A 134 -24.29 12.11 -23.57
CA TRP A 134 -22.84 12.23 -23.65
C TRP A 134 -22.31 12.15 -25.09
N GLU A 135 -23.04 11.48 -25.99
CA GLU A 135 -22.69 11.28 -27.40
C GLU A 135 -22.44 12.61 -28.13
N LYS A 136 -23.14 13.68 -27.73
CA LYS A 136 -22.97 15.04 -28.25
C LYS A 136 -21.53 15.56 -28.12
N TYR A 137 -20.80 15.12 -27.09
CA TYR A 137 -19.48 15.64 -26.74
C TYR A 137 -18.33 14.72 -27.15
N VAL A 138 -18.59 13.66 -27.91
CA VAL A 138 -17.58 12.64 -28.27
C VAL A 138 -16.40 13.22 -29.03
N GLU A 139 -16.64 14.00 -30.08
CA GLU A 139 -15.56 14.58 -30.89
C GLU A 139 -14.68 15.54 -30.07
N SER A 140 -15.31 16.42 -29.29
CA SER A 140 -14.62 17.34 -28.37
C SER A 140 -13.79 16.58 -27.32
N ALA A 141 -14.33 15.48 -26.79
CA ALA A 141 -13.66 14.61 -25.83
C ALA A 141 -12.44 13.92 -26.44
N ILE A 142 -12.53 13.41 -27.68
CA ILE A 142 -11.41 12.76 -28.38
C ILE A 142 -10.27 13.76 -28.62
N LEU A 143 -10.60 14.98 -29.07
CA LEU A 143 -9.61 16.04 -29.29
C LEU A 143 -8.89 16.40 -27.99
N SER A 144 -9.65 16.65 -26.93
CA SER A 144 -9.11 17.00 -25.61
C SER A 144 -8.26 15.87 -25.01
N LYS A 145 -8.71 14.61 -25.15
CA LYS A 145 -7.96 13.42 -24.73
C LYS A 145 -6.64 13.31 -25.48
N THR A 146 -6.66 13.50 -26.80
CA THR A 146 -5.46 13.38 -27.64
C THR A 146 -4.43 14.44 -27.25
N GLU A 147 -4.86 15.68 -27.03
CA GLU A 147 -3.98 16.75 -26.57
C GLU A 147 -3.37 16.46 -25.20
N TYR A 148 -4.20 16.03 -24.23
CA TYR A 148 -3.74 15.67 -22.89
C TYR A 148 -2.72 14.52 -22.92
N ASN A 149 -3.05 13.44 -23.65
CA ASN A 149 -2.18 12.27 -23.76
C ASN A 149 -0.85 12.62 -24.43
N ASN A 150 -0.86 13.49 -25.44
CA ASN A 150 0.37 13.95 -26.10
C ASN A 150 1.28 14.70 -25.12
N ARG A 151 0.73 15.65 -24.36
CA ARG A 151 1.50 16.42 -23.37
C ARG A 151 2.04 15.52 -22.24
N LEU A 152 1.20 14.63 -21.70
CA LEU A 152 1.62 13.68 -20.68
C LEU A 152 2.75 12.77 -21.18
N ARG A 153 2.64 12.26 -22.42
CA ARG A 153 3.68 11.46 -23.06
C ARG A 153 5.01 12.21 -23.18
N THR A 154 4.97 13.48 -23.57
CA THR A 154 6.18 14.32 -23.65
C THR A 154 6.88 14.41 -22.30
N VAL A 155 6.13 14.63 -21.20
CA VAL A 155 6.71 14.68 -19.85
C VAL A 155 7.33 13.33 -19.49
N ILE A 156 6.58 12.24 -19.65
CA ILE A 156 7.03 10.88 -19.32
C ILE A 156 8.32 10.52 -20.08
N GLN A 157 8.36 10.76 -21.39
CA GLN A 157 9.51 10.45 -22.24
C GLN A 157 10.73 11.33 -21.93
N THR A 158 10.54 12.62 -21.68
CA THR A 158 11.62 13.58 -21.40
C THR A 158 12.39 13.20 -20.13
N TYR A 159 11.67 12.79 -19.08
CA TYR A 159 12.28 12.40 -17.80
C TYR A 159 12.59 10.90 -17.69
N GLY A 160 12.22 10.10 -18.70
CA GLY A 160 12.44 8.67 -18.73
C GLY A 160 11.64 7.90 -17.67
N ILE A 161 10.44 8.40 -17.36
CA ILE A 161 9.47 7.78 -16.44
C ILE A 161 8.79 6.63 -17.19
N SER A 162 8.45 5.53 -16.49
CA SER A 162 7.94 4.32 -17.16
C SER A 162 6.42 4.33 -17.35
N HIS A 163 5.66 4.98 -16.46
CA HIS A 163 4.20 4.88 -16.45
C HIS A 163 3.51 6.12 -15.83
N GLU A 164 2.25 6.40 -16.18
CA GLU A 164 1.50 7.57 -15.67
C GLU A 164 1.34 7.55 -14.15
N ALA A 165 1.23 6.35 -13.55
CA ALA A 165 1.11 6.19 -12.10
C ALA A 165 2.37 6.68 -11.36
N GLU A 166 3.57 6.46 -11.94
CA GLU A 166 4.82 7.01 -11.39
C GLU A 166 4.84 8.53 -11.52
N ALA A 167 4.39 9.06 -12.67
CA ALA A 167 4.32 10.50 -12.92
C ALA A 167 3.41 11.20 -11.90
N ILE A 168 2.20 10.69 -11.69
CA ILE A 168 1.19 11.26 -10.80
C ILE A 168 1.54 11.03 -9.32
N GLY A 169 2.10 9.87 -8.98
CA GLY A 169 2.47 9.53 -7.60
C GLY A 169 3.78 10.17 -7.14
N GLY A 170 4.61 10.71 -8.04
CA GLY A 170 5.94 11.25 -7.73
C GLY A 170 6.96 10.19 -7.30
N ALA A 171 6.63 8.90 -7.45
CA ALA A 171 7.43 7.77 -7.02
C ALA A 171 8.12 7.11 -8.22
N PHE A 172 9.17 7.76 -8.73
CA PHE A 172 9.88 7.29 -9.93
C PHE A 172 10.76 6.10 -9.61
N ILE A 173 10.53 4.98 -10.31
CA ILE A 173 11.35 3.78 -10.21
C ILE A 173 12.65 4.00 -11.00
N LYS A 174 12.50 4.52 -12.22
CA LYS A 174 13.57 4.80 -13.16
C LYS A 174 13.40 6.19 -13.75
N LEU A 175 14.53 6.89 -13.87
CA LEU A 175 14.63 8.16 -14.59
C LEU A 175 15.66 8.03 -15.71
N HIS A 176 15.60 8.96 -16.65
CA HIS A 176 16.57 9.05 -17.72
C HIS A 176 18.01 9.13 -17.15
N PRO A 177 19.01 8.45 -17.75
CA PRO A 177 20.37 8.37 -17.20
C PRO A 177 21.04 9.71 -16.91
N ARG A 178 20.59 10.79 -17.58
CA ARG A 178 21.04 12.17 -17.36
C ARG A 178 20.76 12.67 -15.93
N PHE A 179 19.81 12.08 -15.21
CA PHE A 179 19.26 12.58 -13.95
C PHE A 179 19.55 11.66 -12.75
N ARG A 180 20.69 10.97 -12.76
CA ARG A 180 21.01 9.94 -11.75
C ARG A 180 21.51 10.50 -10.43
N GLU A 181 21.88 11.77 -10.34
CA GLU A 181 22.39 12.34 -9.09
C GLU A 181 21.28 12.51 -8.05
N ARG A 182 21.63 12.39 -6.76
CA ARG A 182 20.63 12.42 -5.67
C ARG A 182 19.91 13.77 -5.57
N ARG A 183 20.58 14.87 -5.93
CA ARG A 183 20.00 16.22 -5.87
C ARG A 183 18.99 16.42 -7.00
N ASP A 184 19.30 15.93 -8.20
CA ASP A 184 18.44 15.97 -9.37
C ASP A 184 17.09 15.30 -9.13
N ARG A 185 17.05 14.17 -8.41
CA ARG A 185 15.79 13.43 -8.20
C ARG A 185 14.73 14.26 -7.48
N ALA A 186 15.09 14.95 -6.40
CA ALA A 186 14.14 15.75 -5.63
C ALA A 186 13.64 16.94 -6.45
N GLU A 187 14.53 17.59 -7.20
CA GLU A 187 14.20 18.70 -8.08
C GLU A 187 13.29 18.25 -9.25
N ILE A 188 13.56 17.09 -9.84
CA ILE A 188 12.75 16.50 -10.91
C ILE A 188 11.35 16.14 -10.43
N VAL A 189 11.20 15.61 -9.21
CA VAL A 189 9.87 15.37 -8.61
C VAL A 189 9.07 16.66 -8.58
N LEU A 190 9.68 17.76 -8.11
CA LEU A 190 9.01 19.07 -8.08
C LEU A 190 8.68 19.58 -9.48
N LEU A 191 9.60 19.43 -10.43
CA LEU A 191 9.42 19.85 -11.82
C LEU A 191 8.28 19.09 -12.48
N VAL A 192 8.30 17.76 -12.43
CA VAL A 192 7.26 16.88 -13.01
C VAL A 192 5.89 17.19 -12.38
N HIS A 193 5.82 17.36 -11.07
CA HIS A 193 4.57 17.79 -10.42
C HIS A 193 4.09 19.15 -10.91
N SER A 194 4.99 20.12 -11.13
CA SER A 194 4.63 21.42 -11.70
C SER A 194 4.05 21.28 -13.12
N TRP A 195 4.71 20.49 -13.98
CA TRP A 195 4.23 20.21 -15.34
C TRP A 195 2.88 19.51 -15.35
N LEU A 196 2.66 18.53 -14.45
CA LEU A 196 1.39 17.83 -14.33
C LEU A 196 0.28 18.75 -13.79
N LYS A 197 0.61 19.60 -12.82
CA LYS A 197 -0.32 20.60 -12.31
C LYS A 197 -0.77 21.54 -13.43
N GLU A 198 0.19 22.06 -14.19
CA GLU A 198 -0.11 22.93 -15.34
C GLU A 198 -0.92 22.20 -16.41
N LEU A 199 -0.59 20.93 -16.72
CA LEU A 199 -1.35 20.09 -17.64
C LEU A 199 -2.82 19.96 -17.20
N VAL A 200 -3.05 19.61 -15.92
CA VAL A 200 -4.39 19.46 -15.36
C VAL A 200 -5.16 20.78 -15.40
N GLU A 201 -4.52 21.89 -15.01
CA GLU A 201 -5.14 23.22 -15.02
C GLU A 201 -5.52 23.66 -16.44
N ASN A 202 -4.62 23.45 -17.42
CA ASN A 202 -4.85 23.79 -18.83
C ASN A 202 -5.99 22.96 -19.41
N THR A 203 -5.97 21.63 -19.22
CA THR A 203 -7.03 20.74 -19.70
C THR A 203 -8.36 21.04 -19.03
N ARG A 204 -8.35 21.42 -17.75
CA ARG A 204 -9.56 21.84 -17.04
C ARG A 204 -10.12 23.16 -17.56
N ARG A 205 -9.27 24.13 -17.92
CA ARG A 205 -9.74 25.37 -18.57
C ARG A 205 -10.40 25.07 -19.92
N ASN A 206 -9.76 24.26 -20.76
CA ASN A 206 -10.31 23.81 -22.04
C ASN A 206 -11.65 23.06 -21.88
N PHE A 207 -11.87 22.38 -20.74
CA PHE A 207 -13.15 21.75 -20.44
C PHE A 207 -14.28 22.79 -20.34
N PHE A 208 -14.03 23.93 -19.70
CA PHE A 208 -15.05 24.97 -19.46
C PHE A 208 -15.20 25.97 -20.61
N GLU A 209 -14.18 26.14 -21.44
CA GLU A 209 -14.19 26.99 -22.65
C GLU A 209 -14.96 26.33 -23.82
N ASP A 210 -16.07 25.64 -23.53
CA ASP A 210 -16.90 25.01 -24.55
C ASP A 210 -18.02 25.95 -25.02
N PRO A 211 -18.01 26.39 -26.28
CA PRO A 211 -19.04 27.29 -26.81
C PRO A 211 -20.41 26.61 -26.94
N THR A 212 -20.48 25.28 -26.81
CA THR A 212 -21.74 24.53 -26.94
C THR A 212 -22.55 24.44 -25.64
N PHE A 213 -22.03 25.03 -24.56
CA PHE A 213 -22.72 25.09 -23.28
C PHE A 213 -23.90 26.07 -23.31
N SER A 214 -25.00 25.65 -22.68
CA SER A 214 -26.17 26.51 -22.51
C SER A 214 -25.91 27.68 -21.56
N ASN A 215 -26.53 28.82 -21.83
CA ASN A 215 -26.56 29.99 -20.93
C ASN A 215 -27.49 29.78 -19.73
N ASP A 216 -28.42 28.82 -19.80
CA ASP A 216 -29.29 28.45 -18.68
C ASP A 216 -28.53 27.59 -17.66
N VAL A 217 -28.62 27.94 -16.37
CA VAL A 217 -27.84 27.29 -15.30
C VAL A 217 -28.22 25.83 -15.11
N ALA A 218 -29.49 25.46 -15.29
CA ALA A 218 -29.93 24.07 -15.12
C ALA A 218 -29.47 23.18 -16.28
N GLU A 219 -29.54 23.70 -17.51
CA GLU A 219 -29.03 23.00 -18.69
C GLU A 219 -27.50 22.96 -18.73
N LEU A 220 -26.82 24.02 -18.31
CA LEU A 220 -25.36 24.07 -18.17
C LEU A 220 -24.84 22.94 -17.28
N ASN A 221 -25.47 22.70 -16.13
CA ASN A 221 -25.09 21.60 -15.23
C ASN A 221 -25.28 20.21 -15.88
N ARG A 222 -26.31 20.05 -16.72
CA ARG A 222 -26.51 18.82 -17.49
C ARG A 222 -25.47 18.65 -18.58
N ASP A 223 -25.12 19.72 -19.29
CA ASP A 223 -24.10 19.72 -20.33
C ASP A 223 -22.71 19.43 -19.76
N ILE A 224 -22.36 20.01 -18.61
CA ILE A 224 -21.13 19.69 -17.87
C ILE A 224 -21.09 18.20 -17.51
N ALA A 225 -22.18 17.64 -16.99
CA ALA A 225 -22.24 16.22 -16.64
C ALA A 225 -22.12 15.30 -17.88
N ARG A 226 -22.79 15.65 -19.00
CA ARG A 226 -22.70 14.93 -20.27
C ARG A 226 -21.28 14.96 -20.84
N LYS A 227 -20.62 16.13 -20.81
CA LYS A 227 -19.24 16.29 -21.29
C LYS A 227 -18.24 15.53 -20.41
N ALA A 228 -18.39 15.59 -19.07
CA ALA A 228 -17.55 14.82 -18.15
C ALA A 228 -17.72 13.31 -18.35
N SER A 229 -18.96 12.84 -18.52
CA SER A 229 -19.25 11.45 -18.91
C SER A 229 -18.60 11.08 -20.24
N ALA A 230 -18.65 11.97 -21.25
CA ALA A 230 -18.02 11.71 -22.55
C ALA A 230 -16.50 11.55 -22.44
N TRP A 231 -15.85 12.39 -21.64
CA TRP A 231 -14.41 12.26 -21.35
C TRP A 231 -14.08 10.91 -20.72
N TYR A 232 -14.87 10.46 -19.76
CA TYR A 232 -14.72 9.14 -19.14
C TYR A 232 -14.92 8.00 -20.14
N VAL A 233 -16.02 8.00 -20.89
CA VAL A 233 -16.34 6.91 -21.82
C VAL A 233 -15.32 6.81 -22.95
N VAL A 234 -14.89 7.92 -23.54
CA VAL A 234 -13.89 7.91 -24.63
C VAL A 234 -12.53 7.38 -24.15
N THR A 235 -12.18 7.55 -22.88
CA THR A 235 -10.95 6.97 -22.31
C THR A 235 -11.10 5.49 -21.98
N TYR A 236 -12.20 5.08 -21.35
CA TYR A 236 -12.36 3.74 -20.79
C TYR A 236 -13.02 2.74 -21.76
N ARG A 237 -13.54 3.19 -22.91
CA ARG A 237 -14.09 2.33 -23.97
C ARG A 237 -13.01 1.62 -24.81
N GLU A 238 -11.79 2.15 -24.81
CA GLU A 238 -10.66 1.49 -25.47
C GLU A 238 -10.25 0.24 -24.67
N GLN A 239 -10.09 -0.90 -25.33
CA GLN A 239 -9.69 -2.15 -24.67
C GLN A 239 -8.27 -2.07 -24.07
N ASN A 240 -7.39 -1.31 -24.71
CA ASN A 240 -6.00 -1.12 -24.31
C ASN A 240 -5.66 0.39 -24.34
N PRO A 241 -6.18 1.18 -23.38
CA PRO A 241 -5.90 2.60 -23.34
C PRO A 241 -4.44 2.84 -22.97
N GLU A 242 -3.82 3.84 -23.58
CA GLU A 242 -2.44 4.23 -23.27
C GLU A 242 -2.34 4.89 -21.88
N PHE A 243 -3.32 5.72 -21.55
CA PHE A 243 -3.40 6.50 -20.31
C PHE A 243 -4.83 6.53 -19.79
N LEU A 244 -5.02 6.43 -18.47
CA LEU A 244 -6.33 6.43 -17.81
C LEU A 244 -6.60 7.72 -17.03
N SER A 245 -5.60 8.61 -16.90
CA SER A 245 -5.67 9.78 -16.05
C SER A 245 -6.55 10.93 -16.58
N PHE A 246 -6.77 11.03 -17.90
CA PHE A 246 -7.46 12.16 -18.54
C PHE A 246 -8.82 12.53 -17.91
N PRO A 247 -9.78 11.60 -17.70
CA PRO A 247 -11.10 11.96 -17.18
C PRO A 247 -11.06 12.46 -15.73
N TRP A 248 -10.01 12.12 -14.99
CA TRP A 248 -9.87 12.49 -13.59
C TRP A 248 -9.48 13.97 -13.39
N VAL A 249 -9.15 14.70 -14.47
CA VAL A 249 -9.03 16.17 -14.44
C VAL A 249 -10.33 16.84 -13.96
N VAL A 250 -11.47 16.21 -14.26
CA VAL A 250 -12.83 16.64 -13.90
C VAL A 250 -13.47 15.72 -12.86
N SER A 251 -12.66 15.18 -11.95
CA SER A 251 -13.07 14.18 -10.95
C SER A 251 -14.28 14.60 -10.11
N GLU A 252 -14.43 15.90 -9.82
CA GLU A 252 -15.56 16.44 -9.06
C GLU A 252 -16.91 16.21 -9.76
N PHE A 253 -16.96 16.36 -11.09
CA PHE A 253 -18.20 16.16 -11.85
C PHE A 253 -18.50 14.68 -12.02
N LEU A 254 -17.48 13.85 -12.24
CA LEU A 254 -17.63 12.39 -12.25
C LEU A 254 -18.14 11.86 -10.90
N ALA A 255 -17.60 12.38 -9.79
CA ALA A 255 -18.08 12.07 -8.46
C ALA A 255 -19.53 12.49 -8.27
N ASN A 256 -19.90 13.70 -8.70
CA ASN A 256 -21.28 14.19 -8.63
C ASN A 256 -22.25 13.34 -9.45
N ILE A 257 -21.87 12.91 -10.67
CA ILE A 257 -22.67 12.01 -11.49
C ILE A 257 -22.99 10.71 -10.73
N ARG A 258 -21.95 10.10 -10.13
CA ARG A 258 -22.10 8.87 -9.36
C ARG A 258 -23.01 9.08 -8.14
N ILE A 259 -22.81 10.17 -7.40
CA ILE A 259 -23.63 10.51 -6.22
C ILE A 259 -25.09 10.74 -6.64
N LEU A 260 -25.35 11.53 -7.68
CA LEU A 260 -26.71 11.86 -8.15
C LEU A 260 -27.44 10.68 -8.77
N LYS A 261 -26.74 9.72 -9.39
CA LYS A 261 -27.35 8.45 -9.82
C LYS A 261 -27.65 7.52 -8.66
N SER A 262 -26.79 7.48 -7.63
CA SER A 262 -27.07 6.73 -6.40
C SER A 262 -28.28 7.27 -5.63
N VAL A 263 -28.62 8.56 -5.81
CA VAL A 263 -29.80 9.26 -5.24
C VAL A 263 -31.13 8.85 -5.90
N LYS A 264 -31.14 8.33 -7.13
CA LYS A 264 -32.37 7.89 -7.82
C LYS A 264 -32.84 6.48 -7.44
N PHE A 265 -31.99 5.71 -6.75
CA PHE A 265 -32.45 4.57 -5.95
C PHE A 265 -33.09 5.12 -4.67
N PRO A 266 -34.18 4.53 -4.14
CA PRO A 266 -34.94 5.11 -3.04
C PRO A 266 -34.03 5.57 -1.90
N GLN A 267 -34.01 6.88 -1.68
CA GLN A 267 -33.22 7.51 -0.64
C GLN A 267 -33.85 7.27 0.73
N SER A 268 -33.08 6.72 1.66
CA SER A 268 -33.24 7.07 3.07
C SER A 268 -32.42 8.36 3.35
N PRO A 269 -32.82 9.20 4.32
CA PRO A 269 -32.34 10.57 4.42
C PRO A 269 -30.92 10.67 4.99
N ARG A 270 -30.20 11.69 4.48
CA ARG A 270 -28.87 12.23 4.85
C ARG A 270 -27.67 11.49 4.27
N ILE A 271 -26.64 12.27 3.90
CA ILE A 271 -25.39 11.82 3.27
C ILE A 271 -24.67 10.87 4.23
N ARG A 272 -25.01 9.59 4.12
CA ARG A 272 -24.26 8.51 4.77
C ARG A 272 -23.06 8.23 3.89
N VAL A 273 -21.89 8.04 4.50
CA VAL A 273 -20.69 7.63 3.75
C VAL A 273 -21.07 6.35 2.99
N PRO A 274 -21.00 6.32 1.64
CA PRO A 274 -21.49 5.18 0.86
C PRO A 274 -20.86 3.85 1.28
N LEU A 275 -19.61 3.89 1.77
CA LEU A 275 -18.91 2.76 2.37
C LEU A 275 -19.61 2.24 3.64
N VAL A 276 -20.02 3.13 4.55
CA VAL A 276 -20.72 2.76 5.79
C VAL A 276 -22.08 2.17 5.46
N LEU A 277 -22.77 2.69 4.45
CA LEU A 277 -24.05 2.15 3.98
C LEU A 277 -23.92 0.74 3.42
N LYS A 278 -23.01 0.55 2.46
CA LYS A 278 -22.75 -0.76 1.88
C LYS A 278 -22.36 -1.78 2.95
N PHE A 279 -21.58 -1.33 3.93
CA PHE A 279 -21.21 -2.17 5.07
C PHE A 279 -22.41 -2.47 5.98
N GLU A 280 -23.26 -1.49 6.28
CA GLU A 280 -24.47 -1.68 7.09
C GLU A 280 -25.46 -2.63 6.42
N ASP A 281 -25.67 -2.52 5.11
CA ASP A 281 -26.54 -3.43 4.34
C ASP A 281 -26.05 -4.87 4.44
N THR A 282 -24.72 -5.06 4.34
CA THR A 282 -24.10 -6.38 4.53
C THR A 282 -24.31 -6.89 5.96
N VAL A 283 -24.15 -6.02 6.97
CA VAL A 283 -24.36 -6.38 8.37
C VAL A 283 -25.81 -6.78 8.65
N ILE A 284 -26.78 -6.05 8.12
CA ILE A 284 -28.21 -6.33 8.29
C ILE A 284 -28.55 -7.67 7.65
N GLN A 285 -28.10 -7.92 6.41
CA GLN A 285 -28.31 -9.21 5.74
C GLN A 285 -27.78 -10.39 6.56
N ILE A 286 -26.59 -10.26 7.16
CA ILE A 286 -25.98 -11.31 8.00
C ILE A 286 -26.69 -11.48 9.35
N ALA A 287 -27.22 -10.39 9.90
CA ALA A 287 -28.01 -10.44 11.12
C ALA A 287 -29.34 -11.17 10.89
N GLU A 288 -29.99 -10.94 9.74
CA GLU A 288 -31.26 -11.57 9.36
C GLU A 288 -31.11 -13.08 9.08
N THR A 289 -29.95 -13.52 8.60
CA THR A 289 -29.64 -14.95 8.42
C THR A 289 -29.29 -15.66 9.74
N GLY A 290 -29.21 -14.95 10.87
CA GLY A 290 -28.92 -15.51 12.19
C GLY A 290 -27.47 -15.96 12.38
N MET A 291 -26.57 -15.57 11.49
CA MET A 291 -25.17 -16.00 11.48
C MET A 291 -24.25 -15.20 12.41
N LEU A 292 -24.72 -14.07 12.94
CA LEU A 292 -23.96 -13.34 13.96
C LEU A 292 -23.94 -14.14 15.27
N PRO A 293 -22.76 -14.36 15.87
CA PRO A 293 -22.65 -15.09 17.12
C PRO A 293 -23.42 -14.37 18.22
N LYS A 294 -24.13 -15.14 19.04
CA LYS A 294 -24.78 -14.59 20.23
C LYS A 294 -23.74 -13.95 21.14
N LEU A 295 -24.08 -12.78 21.68
CA LEU A 295 -23.25 -12.10 22.66
C LEU A 295 -23.02 -12.98 23.88
N SER A 296 -21.80 -12.91 24.41
CA SER A 296 -21.42 -13.55 25.67
C SER A 296 -22.20 -12.96 26.85
N SER A 297 -22.28 -13.72 27.95
CA SER A 297 -22.87 -13.24 29.21
C SER A 297 -22.20 -11.96 29.72
N ASP A 298 -20.89 -11.82 29.52
CA ASP A 298 -20.12 -10.63 29.90
C ASP A 298 -20.50 -9.39 29.09
N ALA A 299 -20.71 -9.54 27.77
CA ALA A 299 -21.16 -8.45 26.92
C ALA A 299 -22.60 -8.01 27.27
N LEU A 300 -23.49 -8.97 27.50
CA LEU A 300 -24.87 -8.70 27.92
C LEU A 300 -24.94 -8.00 29.27
N TYR A 301 -24.12 -8.41 30.24
CA TYR A 301 -24.02 -7.75 31.54
C TYR A 301 -23.53 -6.31 31.43
N ALA A 302 -22.53 -6.05 30.58
CA ALA A 302 -22.02 -4.70 30.35
C ALA A 302 -23.06 -3.76 29.72
N LEU A 303 -23.93 -4.29 28.86
CA LEU A 303 -25.01 -3.54 28.21
C LEU A 303 -26.19 -3.21 29.14
N ASN A 304 -26.48 -4.05 30.13
CA ASN A 304 -27.65 -3.88 31.00
C ASN A 304 -27.59 -2.62 31.89
N ASN A 305 -26.40 -2.03 32.07
CA ASN A 305 -26.18 -0.86 32.93
C ASN A 305 -26.13 0.47 32.16
N LEU A 306 -26.47 0.50 30.87
CA LEU A 306 -26.35 1.69 30.00
C LEU A 306 -27.72 2.18 29.51
N SER A 307 -27.86 3.50 29.30
CA SER A 307 -28.97 4.07 28.55
C SER A 307 -28.61 4.19 27.06
N PHE A 308 -29.54 3.76 26.20
CA PHE A 308 -29.33 3.67 24.76
C PHE A 308 -29.97 4.85 24.02
N ASN A 309 -29.21 5.51 23.16
CA ASN A 309 -29.70 6.58 22.29
C ASN A 309 -30.12 6.06 20.89
N CYS A 310 -29.89 4.77 20.63
CA CYS A 310 -30.28 4.03 19.43
C CYS A 310 -30.94 2.70 19.80
N ASP A 311 -31.44 1.96 18.82
CA ASP A 311 -31.90 0.59 19.05
C ASP A 311 -30.74 -0.25 19.60
N ARG A 312 -31.00 -0.96 20.71
CA ARG A 312 -30.03 -1.83 21.38
C ARG A 312 -29.42 -2.85 20.40
N THR A 313 -30.21 -3.30 19.42
CA THR A 313 -29.76 -4.26 18.39
C THR A 313 -28.57 -3.74 17.56
N VAL A 314 -28.45 -2.42 17.36
CA VAL A 314 -27.35 -1.80 16.59
C VAL A 314 -26.01 -2.01 17.30
N ILE A 315 -25.98 -1.78 18.60
CA ILE A 315 -24.77 -1.96 19.41
C ILE A 315 -24.47 -3.46 19.60
N GLU A 316 -25.51 -4.28 19.74
CA GLU A 316 -25.34 -5.73 19.84
C GLU A 316 -24.72 -6.34 18.57
N ARG A 317 -25.16 -5.89 17.39
CA ARG A 317 -24.55 -6.26 16.09
C ARG A 317 -23.10 -5.80 16.00
N ALA A 318 -22.82 -4.54 16.32
CA ALA A 318 -21.46 -4.01 16.30
C ALA A 318 -20.51 -4.77 17.24
N LEU A 319 -20.95 -5.08 18.46
CA LEU A 319 -20.20 -5.89 19.42
C LEU A 319 -19.93 -7.30 18.89
N SER A 320 -20.91 -7.92 18.23
CA SER A 320 -20.78 -9.25 17.64
C SER A 320 -19.73 -9.24 16.52
N ILE A 321 -19.80 -8.27 15.61
CA ILE A 321 -18.85 -8.11 14.50
C ILE A 321 -17.42 -7.87 15.02
N LEU A 322 -17.25 -6.96 15.96
CA LEU A 322 -15.94 -6.65 16.53
C LEU A 322 -15.38 -7.83 17.34
N THR A 323 -16.24 -8.65 17.94
CA THR A 323 -15.82 -9.90 18.60
C THR A 323 -15.32 -10.93 17.58
N ILE A 324 -16.01 -11.13 16.45
CA ILE A 324 -15.53 -12.00 15.36
C ILE A 324 -14.16 -11.52 14.88
N TRP A 325 -14.06 -10.22 14.56
CA TRP A 325 -12.81 -9.62 14.11
C TRP A 325 -11.67 -9.79 15.13
N GLY A 326 -11.94 -9.55 16.40
CA GLY A 326 -10.96 -9.73 17.48
C GLY A 326 -10.47 -11.17 17.59
N ASN A 327 -11.34 -12.16 17.38
CA ASN A 327 -10.97 -13.57 17.37
C ASN A 327 -10.16 -13.94 16.12
N ASP A 328 -10.59 -13.50 14.93
CA ASP A 328 -9.95 -13.78 13.65
C ASP A 328 -8.53 -13.24 13.57
N GLU A 329 -8.31 -12.02 14.07
CA GLU A 329 -7.01 -11.38 14.15
C GLU A 329 -6.20 -11.83 15.39
N ARG A 330 -6.75 -12.75 16.20
CA ARG A 330 -6.15 -13.29 17.43
C ARG A 330 -5.71 -12.18 18.40
N ILE A 331 -6.57 -11.20 18.61
CA ILE A 331 -6.32 -10.05 19.49
C ILE A 331 -6.87 -10.31 20.91
N ILE A 332 -7.99 -11.02 21.01
CA ILE A 332 -8.72 -11.23 22.27
C ILE A 332 -8.53 -12.62 22.86
N THR A 333 -8.64 -12.72 24.19
CA THR A 333 -8.66 -13.97 24.94
C THR A 333 -9.71 -13.94 26.04
N THR A 334 -10.37 -15.08 26.30
CA THR A 334 -11.32 -15.27 27.41
C THR A 334 -10.64 -15.70 28.70
N VAL A 335 -9.44 -16.30 28.60
CA VAL A 335 -8.61 -16.69 29.75
C VAL A 335 -7.71 -15.51 30.13
N HIS A 336 -7.51 -15.25 31.42
CA HIS A 336 -6.45 -14.33 31.89
C HIS A 336 -5.09 -14.91 31.48
N ALA A 337 -4.69 -14.67 30.23
CA ALA A 337 -3.46 -15.20 29.66
C ALA A 337 -2.37 -14.13 29.72
N GLU A 338 -1.20 -14.57 30.16
CA GLU A 338 0.03 -13.83 30.39
C GLU A 338 0.39 -12.90 29.21
N GLY A 339 0.07 -11.61 29.35
CA GLY A 339 0.78 -10.50 28.71
C GLY A 339 0.73 -10.35 27.18
N LYS A 340 0.11 -11.25 26.40
CA LYS A 340 0.15 -11.20 24.91
C LYS A 340 -1.15 -10.79 24.22
N TYR A 341 -2.31 -11.02 24.84
CA TYR A 341 -3.64 -10.79 24.25
C TYR A 341 -4.44 -9.78 25.09
N LEU A 342 -5.44 -9.12 24.48
CA LEU A 342 -6.39 -8.30 25.21
C LEU A 342 -7.40 -9.19 25.93
N TYR A 343 -7.59 -8.94 27.22
CA TYR A 343 -8.65 -9.61 27.96
C TYR A 343 -10.02 -9.15 27.45
N TYR A 344 -10.89 -10.11 27.16
CA TYR A 344 -12.16 -9.86 26.48
C TYR A 344 -13.07 -8.84 27.20
N LYS A 345 -13.11 -8.84 28.56
CA LYS A 345 -13.87 -7.83 29.32
C LYS A 345 -13.34 -6.41 29.12
N THR A 346 -12.02 -6.24 29.02
CA THR A 346 -11.39 -4.94 28.75
C THR A 346 -11.66 -4.50 27.33
N TYR A 347 -11.68 -5.45 26.38
CA TYR A 347 -12.01 -5.18 24.99
C TYR A 347 -13.45 -4.67 24.81
N ILE A 348 -14.44 -5.30 25.46
CA ILE A 348 -15.83 -4.81 25.44
C ILE A 348 -15.94 -3.41 26.05
N LYS A 349 -15.28 -3.17 27.20
CA LYS A 349 -15.27 -1.84 27.82
C LYS A 349 -14.73 -0.75 26.87
N LEU A 350 -13.71 -1.08 26.09
CA LEU A 350 -13.17 -0.16 25.07
C LEU A 350 -14.18 0.14 23.97
N ILE A 351 -14.89 -0.87 23.46
CA ILE A 351 -15.94 -0.66 22.45
C ILE A 351 -17.07 0.22 23.00
N LEU A 352 -17.52 -0.05 24.23
CA LEU A 352 -18.60 0.72 24.86
C LEU A 352 -18.17 2.16 25.19
N HIS A 353 -16.91 2.38 25.56
CA HIS A 353 -16.36 3.73 25.72
C HIS A 353 -16.37 4.52 24.41
N VAL A 354 -16.03 3.88 23.28
CA VAL A 354 -16.16 4.52 21.96
C VAL A 354 -17.62 4.79 21.62
N ALA A 355 -18.52 3.86 21.93
CA ALA A 355 -19.96 4.06 21.74
C ALA A 355 -20.49 5.25 22.56
N GLU A 356 -19.97 5.46 23.77
CA GLU A 356 -20.31 6.60 24.62
C GLU A 356 -19.79 7.93 24.02
N LEU A 357 -18.53 7.96 23.57
CA LEU A 357 -17.92 9.13 22.92
C LEU A 357 -18.65 9.55 21.65
N GLU A 358 -19.12 8.57 20.87
CA GLU A 358 -19.85 8.79 19.61
C GLU A 358 -21.36 8.96 19.84
N GLY A 359 -21.82 8.98 21.09
CA GLY A 359 -23.21 9.27 21.46
C GLY A 359 -24.22 8.13 21.28
N TYR A 360 -23.77 6.90 21.01
CA TYR A 360 -24.63 5.71 20.89
C TYR A 360 -25.22 5.29 22.26
N VAL A 361 -24.46 5.46 23.34
CA VAL A 361 -24.87 5.16 24.72
C VAL A 361 -24.54 6.32 25.65
N SER A 362 -25.26 6.44 26.75
CA SER A 362 -25.02 7.43 27.79
C SER A 362 -24.98 6.77 29.18
N THR A 363 -24.12 7.28 30.06
CA THR A 363 -24.03 6.85 31.47
C THR A 363 -24.81 7.76 32.43
N GLY A 364 -25.42 8.84 31.93
CA GLY A 364 -26.21 9.79 32.71
C GLY A 364 -27.51 10.22 32.03
N ARG A 365 -28.51 10.61 32.82
CA ARG A 365 -29.81 11.16 32.37
C ARG A 365 -29.61 12.55 31.76
N ASN A 366 -29.14 12.63 30.52
CA ASN A 366 -29.25 13.85 29.71
C ASN A 366 -29.76 13.47 28.32
N ILE A 367 -31.04 13.75 28.10
CA ILE A 367 -31.71 13.60 26.81
C ILE A 367 -31.39 14.86 26.01
N ALA A 368 -30.40 14.79 25.14
CA ALA A 368 -30.30 15.69 24.01
C ALA A 368 -30.82 14.93 22.78
N SER A 369 -32.08 15.18 22.42
CA SER A 369 -32.60 14.73 21.13
C SER A 369 -31.91 15.53 20.03
N ARG A 370 -31.40 14.83 19.01
CA ARG A 370 -31.36 15.29 17.61
C ARG A 370 -30.86 14.17 16.69
N ASN A 371 -31.82 13.43 16.13
CA ASN A 371 -31.82 12.87 14.76
C ASN A 371 -30.47 12.50 14.11
N ASP A 372 -29.68 11.60 14.71
CA ASP A 372 -28.58 10.93 14.01
C ASP A 372 -28.92 9.45 13.78
N CYS A 373 -28.76 8.98 12.55
CA CYS A 373 -29.03 7.59 12.19
C CYS A 373 -27.82 6.72 12.59
N PHE A 374 -27.83 6.27 13.83
CA PHE A 374 -26.84 5.33 14.38
C PHE A 374 -26.86 4.01 13.59
N THR A 375 -25.69 3.50 13.21
CA THR A 375 -25.53 2.26 12.42
C THR A 375 -24.46 1.37 13.04
N SER A 376 -24.60 0.06 12.85
CA SER A 376 -23.69 -0.94 13.42
C SER A 376 -22.29 -0.81 12.81
N ALA A 377 -22.25 -0.62 11.49
CA ALA A 377 -21.09 -0.33 10.67
C ALA A 377 -20.43 0.99 11.04
N GLY A 378 -21.23 2.02 11.34
CA GLY A 378 -20.74 3.32 11.80
C GLY A 378 -19.94 3.19 13.09
N LEU A 379 -20.49 2.49 14.08
CA LEU A 379 -19.80 2.22 15.34
C LEU A 379 -18.50 1.41 15.15
N CYS A 380 -18.51 0.38 14.28
CA CYS A 380 -17.31 -0.39 13.95
C CYS A 380 -16.21 0.50 13.34
N ILE A 381 -16.57 1.39 12.42
CA ILE A 381 -15.62 2.31 11.79
C ILE A 381 -15.08 3.34 12.79
N SER A 382 -15.93 3.91 13.65
CA SER A 382 -15.49 4.80 14.72
C SER A 382 -14.55 4.08 15.70
N PHE A 383 -14.82 2.82 16.02
CA PHE A 383 -13.91 1.99 16.82
C PHE A 383 -12.53 1.83 16.19
N PHE A 384 -12.45 1.51 14.89
CA PHE A 384 -11.14 1.41 14.22
C PHE A 384 -10.43 2.76 14.20
N LYS A 385 -11.12 3.85 13.85
CA LYS A 385 -10.55 5.21 13.87
C LYS A 385 -10.01 5.58 15.25
N TYR A 386 -10.74 5.25 16.31
CA TYR A 386 -10.29 5.47 17.67
C TYR A 386 -9.03 4.66 17.99
N CYS A 387 -9.00 3.38 17.65
CA CYS A 387 -7.81 2.53 17.82
C CYS A 387 -6.58 3.05 17.03
N MET A 388 -6.79 3.67 15.87
CA MET A 388 -5.71 4.32 15.11
C MET A 388 -5.13 5.52 15.86
N LYS A 389 -5.97 6.34 16.51
CA LYS A 389 -5.52 7.48 17.32
C LYS A 389 -4.62 7.03 18.47
N LEU A 390 -4.95 5.92 19.14
CA LEU A 390 -4.15 5.36 20.23
C LEU A 390 -2.70 5.03 19.82
N ARG A 391 -2.44 4.73 18.54
CA ARG A 391 -1.09 4.39 18.05
C ARG A 391 -0.09 5.53 18.22
N PHE A 392 -0.56 6.77 18.08
CA PHE A 392 0.28 7.96 18.06
C PHE A 392 0.47 8.58 19.45
N LEU A 393 -0.14 7.98 20.47
CA LEU A 393 -0.07 8.43 21.85
C LEU A 393 0.91 7.58 22.65
N ASN A 394 1.62 8.24 23.58
CA ASN A 394 2.49 7.59 24.54
C ASN A 394 1.66 6.96 25.68
N LYS A 395 2.22 5.95 26.37
CA LYS A 395 1.55 5.27 27.51
C LYS A 395 0.92 6.22 28.56
N PRO A 396 1.54 7.34 28.97
CA PRO A 396 0.90 8.30 29.88
C PRO A 396 -0.29 9.02 29.24
N GLU A 397 -0.20 9.47 27.98
CA GLU A 397 -1.28 10.14 27.25
C GLU A 397 -2.50 9.22 27.04
N VAL A 398 -2.26 7.93 26.78
CA VAL A 398 -3.33 6.93 26.70
C VAL A 398 -4.06 6.77 28.04
N ARG A 399 -3.35 6.91 29.17
CA ARG A 399 -3.96 6.85 30.52
C ARG A 399 -4.75 8.11 30.88
N GLU A 400 -4.47 9.25 30.24
CA GLU A 400 -5.25 10.47 30.42
C GLU A 400 -6.57 10.43 29.65
N ILE A 401 -6.61 9.74 28.50
CA ILE A 401 -7.79 9.65 27.64
C ILE A 401 -8.70 8.48 28.03
N LEU A 402 -8.14 7.35 28.47
CA LEU A 402 -8.92 6.16 28.83
C LEU A 402 -9.15 6.06 30.35
N PRO A 403 -10.40 5.85 30.80
CA PRO A 403 -10.70 5.68 32.23
C PRO A 403 -10.26 4.32 32.80
N PHE A 404 -9.63 3.45 32.00
CA PHE A 404 -9.17 2.12 32.41
C PHE A 404 -7.91 1.70 31.64
N HIS A 405 -7.13 0.77 32.22
CA HIS A 405 -5.88 0.31 31.63
C HIS A 405 -6.10 -0.71 30.50
N VAL A 406 -5.61 -0.40 29.30
CA VAL A 406 -5.58 -1.33 28.15
C VAL A 406 -4.15 -1.86 27.97
N ILE A 407 -3.96 -3.16 28.22
CA ILE A 407 -2.67 -3.86 27.98
C ILE A 407 -2.63 -4.25 26.49
N ASN A 408 -1.50 -4.04 25.81
CA ASN A 408 -1.26 -4.37 24.39
C ASN A 408 -2.09 -3.60 23.35
N ASP A 409 -2.44 -2.34 23.67
CA ASP A 409 -3.01 -1.35 22.75
C ASP A 409 -2.30 -1.27 21.39
N ARG A 410 -0.96 -1.40 21.35
CA ARG A 410 -0.18 -1.39 20.08
C ARG A 410 -0.56 -2.49 19.10
N VAL A 411 -0.87 -3.70 19.59
CA VAL A 411 -1.27 -4.83 18.74
C VAL A 411 -2.66 -4.56 18.17
N LEU A 412 -3.58 -4.11 19.04
CA LEU A 412 -4.92 -3.70 18.65
C LEU A 412 -4.89 -2.59 17.58
N SER A 413 -4.12 -1.52 17.80
CA SER A 413 -3.98 -0.41 16.86
C SER A 413 -3.38 -0.85 15.51
N LYS A 414 -2.38 -1.73 15.53
CA LYS A 414 -1.77 -2.24 14.28
C LYS A 414 -2.79 -3.03 13.46
N SER A 415 -3.52 -3.95 14.10
CA SER A 415 -4.56 -4.73 13.40
C SER A 415 -5.70 -3.83 12.92
N ALA A 416 -6.15 -2.88 13.74
CA ALA A 416 -7.21 -1.93 13.38
C ALA A 416 -6.86 -1.10 12.13
N ILE A 417 -5.60 -0.65 11.98
CA ILE A 417 -5.13 0.08 10.80
C ILE A 417 -5.22 -0.79 9.54
N VAL A 418 -4.70 -2.02 9.61
CA VAL A 418 -4.72 -2.95 8.48
C VAL A 418 -6.15 -3.24 8.04
N THR A 419 -7.04 -3.51 9.00
CA THR A 419 -8.45 -3.76 8.70
C THR A 419 -9.15 -2.52 8.16
N PHE A 420 -8.93 -1.33 8.74
CA PHE A 420 -9.53 -0.09 8.27
C PHE A 420 -9.14 0.22 6.81
N HIS A 421 -7.86 0.11 6.48
CA HIS A 421 -7.40 0.31 5.10
C HIS A 421 -7.94 -0.77 4.15
N SER A 422 -7.99 -2.03 4.59
CA SER A 422 -8.58 -3.12 3.81
C SER A 422 -10.05 -2.84 3.49
N ILE A 423 -10.85 -2.39 4.46
CA ILE A 423 -12.25 -1.99 4.25
C ILE A 423 -12.34 -0.80 3.29
N ALA A 424 -11.48 0.21 3.46
CA ALA A 424 -11.49 1.40 2.62
C ALA A 424 -11.16 1.08 1.15
N VAL A 425 -10.26 0.14 0.90
CA VAL A 425 -9.84 -0.27 -0.46
C VAL A 425 -10.85 -1.23 -1.09
N THR A 426 -11.27 -2.26 -0.36
CA THR A 426 -12.11 -3.34 -0.91
C THR A 426 -13.60 -3.06 -0.83
N GLY A 427 -14.02 -2.15 0.06
CA GLY A 427 -15.42 -1.95 0.38
C GLY A 427 -16.08 -3.14 1.07
N LEU A 428 -15.28 -4.08 1.59
CA LEU A 428 -15.71 -5.31 2.24
C LEU A 428 -15.12 -5.40 3.65
N PHE A 429 -15.82 -6.05 4.57
CA PHE A 429 -15.30 -6.37 5.89
C PHE A 429 -14.83 -7.83 5.92
N PRO A 430 -13.51 -8.10 5.95
CA PRO A 430 -12.99 -9.45 5.76
C PRO A 430 -13.56 -10.48 6.74
N ALA A 431 -13.84 -10.09 7.98
CA ALA A 431 -14.40 -10.98 9.01
C ALA A 431 -15.88 -11.35 8.78
N LEU A 432 -16.58 -10.68 7.85
CA LEU A 432 -17.97 -10.98 7.47
C LEU A 432 -18.08 -11.66 6.09
N CYS A 433 -16.98 -11.78 5.36
CA CYS A 433 -16.91 -12.44 4.06
C CYS A 433 -16.83 -13.97 4.21
N CYS A 434 -17.90 -14.59 4.74
CA CYS A 434 -18.15 -16.04 4.68
C CYS A 434 -19.19 -16.33 3.58
N LYS A 435 -19.05 -17.47 2.88
CA LYS A 435 -19.79 -17.80 1.64
C LYS A 435 -21.32 -17.88 1.74
N GLU A 436 -21.91 -17.83 2.94
CA GLU A 436 -23.38 -17.83 3.08
C GLU A 436 -24.04 -16.48 2.74
N ASN A 437 -23.23 -15.43 2.49
CA ASN A 437 -23.68 -14.03 2.46
C ASN A 437 -23.61 -13.32 1.09
N MET A 438 -23.42 -14.02 -0.03
CA MET A 438 -23.40 -13.38 -1.36
C MET A 438 -24.23 -14.18 -2.36
N GLN A 439 -25.20 -13.54 -3.01
CA GLN A 439 -26.04 -14.16 -4.06
C GLN A 439 -25.23 -14.62 -5.29
N LYS A 440 -23.99 -14.13 -5.47
CA LYS A 440 -22.96 -14.66 -6.37
C LYS A 440 -21.55 -14.38 -5.81
N PRO A 441 -20.93 -15.32 -5.07
CA PRO A 441 -19.54 -15.18 -4.66
C PRO A 441 -18.59 -15.38 -5.86
N PRO A 442 -17.40 -14.77 -5.89
CA PRO A 442 -16.33 -15.25 -6.76
C PRO A 442 -16.06 -16.72 -6.42
N GLU A 443 -15.95 -17.57 -7.44
CA GLU A 443 -15.79 -19.03 -7.27
C GLU A 443 -14.54 -19.36 -6.43
N VAL A 444 -13.51 -18.51 -6.54
CA VAL A 444 -12.17 -18.68 -5.98
C VAL A 444 -11.79 -17.50 -5.07
N TYR A 445 -11.35 -17.77 -3.84
CA TYR A 445 -10.82 -16.76 -2.90
C TYR A 445 -9.33 -16.99 -2.69
N GLU A 446 -8.51 -15.94 -2.60
CA GLU A 446 -7.10 -16.08 -2.18
C GLU A 446 -6.93 -15.88 -0.67
N MET A 447 -6.22 -16.79 0.00
CA MET A 447 -5.89 -16.62 1.41
C MET A 447 -4.66 -15.71 1.61
N LYS A 448 -4.70 -14.93 2.69
CA LYS A 448 -3.52 -14.23 3.22
C LYS A 448 -2.42 -15.24 3.51
N SER A 449 -1.20 -14.97 3.04
CA SER A 449 -0.09 -15.91 3.13
C SER A 449 0.20 -16.34 4.57
N VAL A 450 0.34 -17.64 4.79
CA VAL A 450 0.65 -18.25 6.09
C VAL A 450 2.11 -18.68 6.12
N TYR A 451 2.78 -18.53 7.26
CA TYR A 451 4.20 -18.86 7.41
C TYR A 451 4.38 -20.07 8.34
N ILE A 452 5.00 -21.14 7.82
CA ILE A 452 5.37 -22.35 8.56
C ILE A 452 6.89 -22.36 8.78
N ASP A 453 7.37 -22.97 9.85
CA ASP A 453 8.81 -23.11 10.09
C ASP A 453 9.44 -24.18 9.18
N THR A 454 10.64 -23.95 8.63
CA THR A 454 11.33 -24.96 7.79
C THR A 454 11.76 -26.21 8.59
N SER A 455 11.78 -26.15 9.92
CA SER A 455 11.99 -27.34 10.77
C SER A 455 10.96 -28.43 10.52
N VAL A 456 9.75 -28.09 10.07
CA VAL A 456 8.70 -29.04 9.67
C VAL A 456 9.12 -29.93 8.50
N PHE A 457 10.13 -29.53 7.71
CA PHE A 457 10.62 -30.28 6.55
C PHE A 457 12.05 -30.82 6.74
N GLY A 458 12.56 -30.79 7.97
CA GLY A 458 13.93 -31.23 8.30
C GLY A 458 15.01 -30.14 8.17
N GLY A 459 14.63 -28.87 7.97
CA GLY A 459 15.57 -27.73 7.94
C GLY A 459 15.57 -26.96 6.62
N SER A 460 16.44 -25.94 6.52
CA SER A 460 16.63 -25.11 5.32
C SER A 460 18.00 -25.39 4.72
N PRO A 461 18.13 -25.61 3.39
CA PRO A 461 17.10 -25.49 2.36
C PRO A 461 16.12 -26.68 2.36
N VAL A 462 14.85 -26.40 2.09
CA VAL A 462 13.84 -27.45 1.94
C VAL A 462 13.93 -28.05 0.53
N GLU A 463 13.96 -29.38 0.43
CA GLU A 463 13.93 -30.07 -0.86
C GLU A 463 12.63 -29.80 -1.60
N GLN A 464 12.74 -29.52 -2.90
CA GLN A 464 11.59 -29.13 -3.73
C GLN A 464 10.60 -30.28 -3.97
N SER A 465 11.03 -31.54 -3.79
CA SER A 465 10.15 -32.72 -3.74
C SER A 465 9.23 -32.65 -2.52
N LYS A 466 9.79 -32.43 -1.33
CA LYS A 466 9.02 -32.34 -0.08
C LYS A 466 7.98 -31.22 -0.07
N LEU A 467 8.29 -30.08 -0.71
CA LEU A 467 7.31 -28.99 -0.86
C LEU A 467 6.16 -29.40 -1.79
N ARG A 468 6.46 -30.06 -2.92
CA ARG A 468 5.43 -30.56 -3.84
C ARG A 468 4.58 -31.67 -3.24
N ASP A 469 5.19 -32.55 -2.46
CA ASP A 469 4.47 -33.60 -1.72
C ASP A 469 3.54 -32.95 -0.67
N ALA A 470 4.03 -31.95 0.06
CA ALA A 470 3.23 -31.20 1.01
C ALA A 470 2.09 -30.40 0.37
N GLU A 471 2.32 -29.79 -0.80
CA GLU A 471 1.28 -29.15 -1.62
C GLU A 471 0.20 -30.18 -2.00
N SER A 472 0.61 -31.33 -2.55
CA SER A 472 -0.32 -32.41 -2.93
C SER A 472 -1.14 -32.92 -1.75
N ILE A 473 -0.51 -33.13 -0.59
CA ILE A 473 -1.19 -33.54 0.64
C ILE A 473 -2.19 -32.47 1.07
N LEU A 474 -1.79 -31.20 1.13
CA LEU A 474 -2.70 -30.14 1.55
C LEU A 474 -3.87 -29.98 0.58
N THR A 475 -3.65 -30.10 -0.73
CA THR A 475 -4.71 -30.02 -1.74
C THR A 475 -5.73 -31.15 -1.56
N GLU A 476 -5.28 -32.38 -1.34
CA GLU A 476 -6.15 -33.54 -1.09
C GLU A 476 -6.93 -33.44 0.23
N TYR A 477 -6.29 -32.95 1.29
CA TYR A 477 -6.94 -32.83 2.62
C TYR A 477 -7.93 -31.68 2.73
N SER A 478 -7.73 -30.62 1.95
CA SER A 478 -8.49 -29.38 2.11
C SER A 478 -9.47 -29.09 0.99
N GLU A 479 -9.39 -29.78 -0.15
CA GLU A 479 -10.22 -29.54 -1.35
C GLU A 479 -10.08 -28.09 -1.87
N VAL A 480 -8.89 -27.51 -1.73
CA VAL A 480 -8.55 -26.19 -2.25
C VAL A 480 -8.17 -26.29 -3.72
N GLU A 481 -8.53 -25.29 -4.51
CA GLU A 481 -8.32 -25.29 -5.96
C GLU A 481 -6.84 -25.14 -6.33
N GLU A 482 -6.11 -24.28 -5.62
CA GLU A 482 -4.67 -24.10 -5.82
C GLU A 482 -3.95 -23.87 -4.49
N ILE A 483 -2.82 -24.55 -4.27
CA ILE A 483 -1.92 -24.32 -3.14
C ILE A 483 -0.50 -24.22 -3.66
N CYS A 484 0.22 -23.21 -3.19
CA CYS A 484 1.63 -23.01 -3.52
C CYS A 484 2.43 -22.79 -2.23
N MET A 485 3.52 -23.52 -2.09
CA MET A 485 4.45 -23.49 -0.98
C MET A 485 5.83 -23.11 -1.47
N ARG A 486 6.36 -22.00 -0.94
CA ARG A 486 7.70 -21.52 -1.29
C ARG A 486 8.55 -21.27 -0.06
N GLU A 487 9.79 -21.70 -0.11
CA GLU A 487 10.74 -21.46 0.98
C GLU A 487 11.29 -20.04 0.95
N ASN A 488 11.14 -19.31 2.07
CA ASN A 488 11.94 -18.13 2.38
C ASN A 488 13.18 -18.55 3.18
N ARG A 489 14.29 -18.82 2.46
CA ARG A 489 15.57 -19.27 3.01
C ARG A 489 16.18 -18.30 4.04
N GLN A 490 15.92 -17.01 3.90
CA GLN A 490 16.46 -16.01 4.83
C GLN A 490 15.77 -16.06 6.20
N LYS A 491 14.45 -16.30 6.21
CA LYS A 491 13.65 -16.36 7.44
C LYS A 491 13.51 -17.78 8.01
N LYS A 492 14.02 -18.80 7.31
CA LYS A 492 13.79 -20.22 7.62
C LYS A 492 12.30 -20.53 7.78
N LYS A 493 11.48 -19.95 6.88
CA LYS A 493 10.03 -20.14 6.84
C LYS A 493 9.59 -20.62 5.47
N VAL A 494 8.59 -21.49 5.42
CA VAL A 494 7.85 -21.82 4.20
C VAL A 494 6.60 -20.94 4.16
N ILE A 495 6.42 -20.23 3.06
CA ILE A 495 5.25 -19.39 2.79
C ILE A 495 4.25 -20.26 2.07
N VAL A 496 3.03 -20.32 2.59
CA VAL A 496 1.91 -21.01 1.95
C VAL A 496 0.91 -19.97 1.48
N THR A 497 0.58 -20.04 0.19
CA THR A 497 -0.51 -19.32 -0.46
C THR A 497 -1.49 -20.34 -1.00
N ALA A 498 -2.78 -20.02 -0.93
CA ALA A 498 -3.81 -20.93 -1.37
C ALA A 498 -4.99 -20.15 -1.92
N SER A 499 -5.62 -20.67 -2.97
CA SER A 499 -6.82 -20.12 -3.57
C SER A 499 -7.91 -21.18 -3.70
N GLY A 500 -9.16 -20.85 -3.36
CA GLY A 500 -10.26 -21.79 -3.47
C GLY A 500 -11.47 -21.43 -2.60
N ASN A 501 -12.29 -22.43 -2.31
CA ASN A 501 -13.50 -22.25 -1.51
C ASN A 501 -13.19 -21.83 -0.05
N HIS A 502 -13.99 -20.94 0.55
CA HIS A 502 -13.80 -20.45 1.91
C HIS A 502 -13.71 -21.57 2.96
N PHE A 503 -14.53 -22.63 2.85
CA PHE A 503 -14.48 -23.78 3.78
C PHE A 503 -13.16 -24.55 3.65
N ALA A 504 -12.67 -24.68 2.43
CA ALA A 504 -11.39 -25.29 2.10
C ALA A 504 -10.21 -24.45 2.65
N LEU A 505 -10.27 -23.11 2.50
CA LEU A 505 -9.29 -22.19 3.06
C LEU A 505 -9.31 -22.12 4.59
N GLN A 506 -10.48 -22.21 5.24
CA GLN A 506 -10.58 -22.28 6.69
C GLN A 506 -9.98 -23.58 7.23
N LYS A 507 -10.23 -24.72 6.56
CA LYS A 507 -9.59 -26.01 6.88
C LYS A 507 -8.07 -25.89 6.79
N ILE A 508 -7.53 -25.32 5.70
CA ILE A 508 -6.08 -25.05 5.58
C ILE A 508 -5.59 -24.16 6.72
N LYS A 509 -6.24 -23.02 6.97
CA LYS A 509 -5.79 -22.06 7.99
C LYS A 509 -5.79 -22.69 9.39
N HIS A 510 -6.74 -23.58 9.67
CA HIS A 510 -6.78 -24.35 10.90
C HIS A 510 -5.62 -25.36 10.98
N ILE A 511 -5.38 -26.13 9.91
CA ILE A 511 -4.27 -27.11 9.84
C ILE A 511 -2.92 -26.42 10.00
N LEU A 512 -2.67 -25.37 9.22
CA LEU A 512 -1.42 -24.60 9.24
C LEU A 512 -1.21 -23.82 10.55
N GLY A 513 -2.28 -23.66 11.35
CA GLY A 513 -2.23 -23.05 12.68
C GLY A 513 -1.86 -24.01 13.80
N LYS A 514 -1.76 -25.33 13.54
CA LYS A 514 -1.37 -26.34 14.53
C LYS A 514 0.15 -26.34 14.78
N ASN A 515 0.56 -27.01 15.86
CA ASN A 515 1.96 -27.06 16.26
C ASN A 515 2.85 -27.71 15.18
N PRO A 516 4.13 -27.30 15.05
CA PRO A 516 5.06 -27.80 14.04
C PRO A 516 5.22 -29.33 14.01
N GLU A 517 5.18 -29.99 15.18
CA GLU A 517 5.27 -31.46 15.30
C GLU A 517 4.07 -32.17 14.66
N HIS A 518 2.88 -31.57 14.79
CA HIS A 518 1.66 -32.11 14.19
C HIS A 518 1.65 -31.94 12.67
N LEU A 519 2.21 -30.82 12.18
CA LEU A 519 2.41 -30.60 10.75
C LEU A 519 3.45 -31.57 10.17
N ASN A 520 4.55 -31.83 10.88
CA ASN A 520 5.54 -32.80 10.45
C ASN A 520 4.93 -34.20 10.29
N GLY A 521 4.14 -34.65 11.28
CA GLY A 521 3.45 -35.94 11.22
C GLY A 521 2.40 -36.05 10.10
N ILE A 522 1.85 -34.94 9.62
CA ILE A 522 0.94 -34.93 8.45
C ILE A 522 1.73 -35.12 7.16
N PHE A 523 2.89 -34.47 7.03
CA PHE A 523 3.72 -34.53 5.83
C PHE A 523 4.56 -35.81 5.72
N GLU A 524 4.88 -36.48 6.82
CA GLU A 524 5.64 -37.74 6.82
C GLU A 524 4.78 -38.99 6.51
N ARG A 525 3.46 -38.94 6.70
CA ARG A 525 2.55 -40.11 6.62
C ARG A 525 2.36 -40.74 5.22
N ARG A 526 2.98 -40.19 4.16
CA ARG A 526 2.98 -40.78 2.80
C ARG A 526 4.37 -41.16 2.27
N ILE A 527 5.45 -40.90 3.02
CA ILE A 527 6.83 -41.20 2.57
C ILE A 527 7.20 -42.68 2.81
N ALA A 528 6.31 -43.46 3.43
CA ALA A 528 6.49 -44.89 3.69
C ALA A 528 5.41 -45.74 2.99
N ILE A 529 5.35 -45.68 1.64
CA ILE A 529 4.77 -46.72 0.78
C ILE A 529 5.63 -46.83 -0.48
#